data_AF-A0A2V8TVW8-F1
#
_entry.id   AF-A0A2V8TVW8-F1
#
_cell.length_a   1.000
_cell.length_b   1.000
_cell.length_c   1.000
_cell.angle_alpha   90.00
_cell.angle_beta   90.00
_cell.angle_gamma   90.00
#
_symmetry.space_group_name_H-M   'P 1'
#
loop_
_entity.id
_entity.type
_entity.pdbx_description
1 polymer ?
#
loop_
_entity_poly.entity_id
_entity_poly.type
_entity_poly.pdbx_seq_one_letter_code
_entity_poly.pdbx_strand_id
1 'polypeptide(L)'
;YKGVLDDRSRGVFDGTIIVRQDAQKTDAHQTNRNLLVSENALVDSTPRLQILADDVKCTHAATIGQIDEDQVFYLRSRAISQETARNLLIQAFVSEVLHTMRIGPIRAGLECLLFTRLRKGHGAGVEP
;
A
#
# COMPACT_ATOMS: atom_id res chain seq x y z
N TYR A 1 0.30 4.06 6.22
CA TYR A 1 0.16 2.60 6.05
C TYR A 1 -0.05 2.30 4.57
N LYS A 2 0.59 1.24 4.05
CA LYS A 2 0.30 0.70 2.72
C LYS A 2 0.08 -0.81 2.78
N GLY A 3 -0.96 -1.31 2.12
CA GLY A 3 -1.24 -2.74 1.96
C GLY A 3 -1.10 -3.18 0.51
N VAL A 4 -0.51 -4.35 0.28
CA VAL A 4 -0.57 -5.07 -1.00
C VAL A 4 -1.15 -6.44 -0.70
N LEU A 5 -2.27 -6.77 -1.32
CA LEU A 5 -3.04 -7.98 -1.04
C LEU A 5 -3.17 -8.80 -2.31
N ASP A 6 -2.85 -10.08 -2.20
CA ASP A 6 -2.80 -11.01 -3.33
C ASP A 6 -3.61 -12.29 -3.04
N ASP A 7 -3.90 -13.06 -4.08
CA ASP A 7 -4.71 -14.27 -4.07
C ASP A 7 -6.02 -14.11 -3.25
N ARG A 8 -6.22 -14.91 -2.20
CA ARG A 8 -7.39 -14.88 -1.30
C ARG A 8 -7.08 -14.22 0.04
N SER A 9 -6.12 -13.29 0.08
CA SER A 9 -5.72 -12.63 1.32
C SER A 9 -6.77 -11.62 1.81
N ARG A 10 -6.82 -11.44 3.14
CA ARG A 10 -7.64 -10.41 3.79
C ARG A 10 -6.76 -9.51 4.64
N GLY A 11 -6.84 -8.21 4.40
CA GLY A 11 -6.18 -7.18 5.21
C GLY A 11 -7.19 -6.42 6.06
N VAL A 12 -6.83 -6.13 7.30
CA VAL A 12 -7.63 -5.30 8.20
C VAL A 12 -6.76 -4.16 8.69
N PHE A 13 -7.23 -2.93 8.53
CA PHE A 13 -6.63 -1.75 9.10
C PHE A 13 -7.66 -1.04 9.97
N ASP A 14 -7.41 -1.00 11.27
CA ASP A 14 -8.14 -0.17 12.22
C ASP A 14 -7.13 0.79 12.86
N GLY A 15 -7.34 2.09 12.67
CA GLY A 15 -6.46 3.11 13.23
C GLY A 15 -7.26 4.29 13.72
N THR A 16 -7.09 4.65 14.99
CA THR A 16 -7.75 5.80 15.61
C THR A 16 -6.70 6.81 16.07
N ILE A 17 -6.81 8.07 15.62
CA ILE A 17 -6.08 9.19 16.22
C ILE A 17 -6.98 9.85 17.25
N ILE A 18 -6.46 10.00 18.47
CA ILE A 18 -7.15 10.70 19.57
C ILE A 18 -6.37 11.98 19.86
N VAL A 19 -7.05 13.12 19.69
CA VAL A 19 -6.52 14.44 20.05
C VAL A 19 -7.20 14.88 21.33
N ARG A 20 -6.44 14.95 22.42
CA ARG A 20 -6.95 15.35 23.75
C ARG A 20 -7.22 16.85 23.80
N GLN A 21 -8.04 17.28 24.76
CA GLN A 21 -8.50 18.67 24.89
C GLN A 21 -7.37 19.70 25.10
N ASP A 22 -6.27 19.29 25.72
CA ASP A 22 -5.05 20.07 25.93
C ASP A 22 -4.10 20.08 24.72
N ALA A 23 -4.33 19.21 23.73
CA ALA A 23 -3.48 19.04 22.54
C ALA A 23 -3.84 20.03 21.42
N GLN A 24 -3.96 21.32 21.76
CA GLN A 24 -4.14 22.39 20.79
C GLN A 24 -2.94 22.46 19.83
N LYS A 25 -3.14 23.00 18.63
CA LYS A 25 -2.16 23.07 17.54
C LYS A 25 -1.67 21.72 17.03
N THR A 26 -2.32 20.61 17.38
CA THR A 26 -2.00 19.30 16.82
C THR A 26 -2.13 19.31 15.30
N ASP A 27 -1.10 18.83 14.61
CA ASP A 27 -1.12 18.55 13.17
C ASP A 27 -0.92 17.05 12.95
N ALA A 28 -1.98 16.36 12.53
CA ALA A 28 -2.00 14.91 12.44
C ALA A 28 -2.58 14.43 11.10
N HIS A 29 -1.88 13.50 10.47
CA HIS A 29 -2.27 12.93 9.19
C HIS A 29 -2.23 11.40 9.23
N GLN A 30 -3.32 10.76 8.82
CA GLN A 30 -3.41 9.32 8.70
C GLN A 30 -3.70 8.92 7.25
N THR A 31 -2.74 8.30 6.57
CA THR A 31 -2.93 7.79 5.22
C THR A 31 -2.87 6.27 5.18
N ASN A 32 -3.90 5.66 4.61
CA ASN A 32 -4.02 4.23 4.38
C ASN A 32 -4.26 4.00 2.89
N ARG A 33 -3.34 3.33 2.18
CA ARG A 33 -3.49 3.03 0.75
C ARG A 33 -3.37 1.52 0.56
N ASN A 34 -4.34 0.89 -0.08
CA ASN A 34 -4.33 -0.56 -0.31
C ASN A 34 -4.40 -0.85 -1.80
N LEU A 35 -3.53 -1.75 -2.26
CA LEU A 35 -3.51 -2.27 -3.62
C LEU A 35 -3.96 -3.74 -3.58
N LEU A 36 -5.11 -4.02 -4.17
CA LEU A 36 -5.59 -5.38 -4.41
C LEU A 36 -5.02 -5.85 -5.75
N VAL A 37 -4.19 -6.89 -5.68
CA VAL A 37 -3.48 -7.46 -6.83
C VAL A 37 -4.29 -8.56 -7.51
N SER A 38 -5.13 -9.24 -6.71
CA SER A 38 -6.03 -10.30 -7.12
C SER A 38 -7.48 -9.93 -6.83
N GLU A 39 -8.41 -10.42 -7.65
CA GLU A 39 -9.86 -10.14 -7.53
C GLU A 39 -10.46 -10.69 -6.23
N ASN A 40 -9.91 -11.79 -5.71
CA ASN A 40 -10.39 -12.44 -4.49
C ASN A 40 -9.80 -11.85 -3.20
N ALA A 41 -8.93 -10.85 -3.32
CA ALA A 41 -8.33 -10.20 -2.16
C ALA A 41 -9.32 -9.19 -1.54
N LEU A 42 -9.38 -9.15 -0.21
CA LEU A 42 -10.31 -8.30 0.53
C LEU A 42 -9.58 -7.39 1.49
N VAL A 43 -10.06 -6.15 1.63
CA VAL A 43 -9.52 -5.23 2.63
C VAL A 43 -10.63 -4.48 3.36
N ASP A 44 -10.54 -4.49 4.69
CA ASP A 44 -11.36 -3.69 5.58
C ASP A 44 -10.48 -2.56 6.14
N SER A 45 -10.86 -1.31 5.91
CA SER A 45 -10.09 -0.15 6.38
C SER A 45 -10.99 0.82 7.13
N THR A 46 -10.69 1.04 8.40
CA THR A 46 -11.47 1.90 9.31
C THR A 46 -10.54 2.92 9.99
N PRO A 47 -10.14 4.00 9.30
CA PRO A 47 -9.50 5.14 9.95
C PRO A 47 -10.53 5.94 10.76
N ARG A 48 -10.17 6.36 11.97
CA ARG A 48 -11.02 7.17 12.85
C ARG A 48 -10.24 8.34 13.44
N LEU A 49 -10.93 9.47 13.62
CA LEU A 49 -10.43 10.62 14.35
C LEU A 49 -11.38 10.89 15.52
N GLN A 50 -10.81 11.01 16.72
CA GLN A 50 -11.51 11.49 17.90
C GLN A 50 -10.82 12.77 18.34
N ILE A 51 -11.44 13.91 18.02
CA ILE A 51 -10.86 15.24 18.24
C ILE A 51 -11.63 15.92 19.36
N LEU A 52 -10.92 16.24 20.45
CA LEU A 52 -11.45 16.94 21.62
C LEU A 52 -10.86 18.35 21.78
N ALA A 53 -10.13 18.84 20.77
CA ALA A 53 -9.47 20.14 20.74
C ALA A 53 -9.92 20.94 19.50
N ASP A 54 -10.05 22.25 19.64
CA ASP A 54 -10.63 23.11 18.62
C ASP A 54 -9.62 23.59 17.57
N ASP A 55 -8.40 23.94 18.01
CA ASP A 55 -7.39 24.58 17.18
C ASP A 55 -6.42 23.55 16.62
N VAL A 56 -6.88 22.67 15.74
CA VAL A 56 -6.08 21.55 15.21
C VAL A 56 -6.23 21.36 13.71
N LYS A 57 -5.26 20.68 13.09
CA LYS A 57 -5.30 20.22 11.72
C LYS A 57 -5.20 18.70 11.73
N CYS A 58 -6.29 18.03 11.38
CA CYS A 58 -6.32 16.58 11.40
C CYS A 58 -6.97 16.06 10.13
N THR A 59 -6.31 15.14 9.44
CA THR A 59 -6.87 14.49 8.26
C THR A 59 -6.66 12.98 8.32
N HIS A 60 -7.62 12.24 7.81
CA HIS A 60 -7.40 10.86 7.40
C HIS A 60 -7.76 10.67 5.93
N ALA A 61 -7.12 9.70 5.29
CA ALA A 61 -7.44 9.26 3.95
C ALA A 61 -7.25 7.74 3.87
N ALA A 62 -8.24 7.06 3.31
CA ALA A 62 -8.17 5.64 2.97
C ALA A 62 -8.48 5.47 1.49
N THR A 63 -7.61 4.78 0.75
CA THR A 63 -7.86 4.39 -0.63
C THR A 63 -7.67 2.90 -0.82
N ILE A 64 -8.52 2.32 -1.67
CA ILE A 64 -8.44 0.93 -2.10
C ILE A 64 -8.49 0.98 -3.62
N GLY A 65 -7.53 0.33 -4.28
CA GLY A 65 -7.45 0.29 -5.73
C GLY A 65 -6.86 -1.02 -6.22
N GLN A 66 -7.01 -1.26 -7.51
CA GLN A 66 -6.39 -2.38 -8.22
C GLN A 66 -5.27 -1.87 -9.10
N ILE A 67 -4.53 -2.80 -9.72
CA ILE A 67 -3.54 -2.45 -10.74
C ILE A 67 -4.28 -1.82 -11.92
N ASP A 68 -3.78 -0.67 -12.38
CA ASP A 68 -4.32 0.06 -13.50
C ASP A 68 -3.93 -0.65 -14.81
N GLU A 69 -4.92 -1.24 -15.49
CA GLU A 69 -4.70 -1.99 -16.72
C GLU A 69 -4.24 -1.10 -17.90
N ASP A 70 -4.54 0.21 -17.88
CA ASP A 70 -4.01 1.14 -18.90
C ASP A 70 -2.51 1.35 -18.72
N GLN A 71 -2.02 1.37 -17.47
CA GLN A 71 -0.59 1.42 -17.17
C GLN A 71 0.11 0.12 -17.56
N VAL A 72 -0.53 -1.03 -17.32
CA VAL A 72 -0.02 -2.33 -17.78
C VAL A 72 0.05 -2.35 -19.30
N PHE A 73 -1.02 -1.94 -19.99
CA PHE A 73 -1.05 -1.85 -21.45
C PHE A 73 0.04 -0.93 -21.99
N TYR A 74 0.24 0.24 -21.39
CA TYR A 74 1.29 1.17 -21.77
C TYR A 74 2.68 0.54 -21.65
N LEU A 75 2.99 -0.13 -20.54
CA LEU A 75 4.28 -0.81 -20.36
C LEU A 75 4.45 -1.94 -21.37
N ARG A 76 3.39 -2.70 -21.65
CA ARG A 76 3.40 -3.77 -22.67
C ARG A 76 3.66 -3.26 -24.07
N SER A 77 3.17 -2.06 -24.43
CA SER A 77 3.48 -1.40 -25.71
C SER A 77 4.98 -1.12 -25.89
N ARG A 78 5.75 -1.11 -24.80
CA ARG A 78 7.21 -0.95 -24.77
C ARG A 78 7.95 -2.29 -24.63
N ALA A 79 7.32 -3.38 -25.06
CA ALA A 79 7.86 -4.75 -25.03
C ALA A 79 8.16 -5.31 -23.63
N ILE A 80 7.56 -4.73 -22.58
CA ILE A 80 7.64 -5.28 -21.22
C ILE A 80 6.59 -6.39 -21.08
N SER A 81 6.98 -7.56 -20.57
CA SER A 81 6.03 -8.66 -20.36
C SER A 81 4.92 -8.25 -19.39
N GLN A 82 3.73 -8.84 -19.51
CA GLN A 82 2.61 -8.54 -18.61
C GLN A 82 2.96 -8.77 -17.13
N GLU A 83 3.64 -9.88 -16.83
CA GLU A 83 4.10 -10.19 -15.48
C GLU A 83 5.10 -9.14 -14.97
N THR A 84 6.09 -8.79 -15.79
CA THR A 84 7.08 -7.75 -15.44
C THR A 84 6.42 -6.39 -15.24
N ALA A 85 5.45 -6.03 -16.07
CA ALA A 85 4.72 -4.76 -15.97
C ALA A 85 3.94 -4.65 -14.65
N ARG A 86 3.15 -5.68 -14.30
CA ARG A 86 2.42 -5.73 -13.02
C ARG A 86 3.37 -5.66 -11.83
N ASN A 87 4.43 -6.47 -11.85
CA ASN A 87 5.45 -6.46 -10.79
C ASN A 87 6.11 -5.08 -10.63
N LEU A 88 6.38 -4.37 -11.73
CA LEU A 88 6.95 -3.03 -11.71
C LEU A 88 6.00 -2.02 -11.04
N LEU A 89 4.70 -2.09 -11.34
CA LEU A 89 3.69 -1.22 -10.74
C LEU A 89 3.51 -1.47 -9.24
N ILE A 90 3.48 -2.76 -8.83
CA ILE A 90 3.44 -3.13 -7.41
C ILE A 90 4.71 -2.63 -6.70
N GLN A 91 5.88 -2.81 -7.34
CA GLN A 91 7.16 -2.30 -6.81
C GLN A 91 7.11 -0.79 -6.62
N ALA A 92 6.68 -0.04 -7.63
CA ALA A 92 6.55 1.42 -7.54
C ALA A 92 5.66 1.84 -6.35
N PHE A 93 4.55 1.12 -6.13
CA PHE A 93 3.66 1.37 -5.01
C PHE A 93 4.34 1.16 -3.64
N VAL A 94 5.10 0.08 -3.45
CA VAL A 94 5.74 -0.25 -2.17
C VAL A 94 6.99 0.61 -1.92
N SER A 95 7.76 0.90 -2.98
CA SER A 95 9.00 1.67 -2.90
C SER A 95 8.82 3.06 -2.29
N GLU A 96 7.65 3.71 -2.46
CA GLU A 96 7.34 4.98 -1.78
C GLU A 96 7.56 4.91 -0.25
N VAL A 97 7.22 3.79 0.40
CA VAL A 97 7.40 3.62 1.85
C VAL A 97 8.86 3.31 2.17
N LEU A 98 9.51 2.44 1.37
CA LEU A 98 10.90 2.04 1.59
C LEU A 98 11.87 3.23 1.43
N HIS A 99 11.59 4.17 0.53
CA HIS A 99 12.39 5.37 0.35
C HIS A 99 12.38 6.33 1.53
N THR A 100 11.43 6.21 2.47
CA THR A 100 11.44 6.98 3.72
C THR A 100 12.47 6.47 4.73
N MET A 101 12.99 5.26 4.54
CA MET A 101 13.96 4.64 5.44
C MET A 101 15.35 5.24 5.24
N ARG A 102 15.95 5.71 6.32
CA ARG A 102 17.28 6.36 6.31
C ARG A 102 18.45 5.38 6.28
N ILE A 103 18.24 4.15 6.76
CA ILE A 103 19.31 3.15 6.89
C ILE A 103 19.39 2.33 5.60
N GLY A 104 20.36 2.67 4.75
CA GLY A 104 20.55 2.07 3.42
C GLY A 104 20.59 0.53 3.40
N PRO A 105 21.40 -0.13 4.25
CA PRO A 105 21.47 -1.60 4.27
C PRO A 105 20.14 -2.28 4.63
N ILE A 106 19.39 -1.72 5.59
CA ILE A 106 18.09 -2.27 6.00
C ILE A 106 17.08 -2.11 4.86
N ARG A 107 17.03 -0.93 4.23
CA ARG A 107 16.18 -0.69 3.06
C ARG A 107 16.47 -1.69 1.94
N ALA A 108 17.73 -1.87 1.57
CA ALA A 108 18.13 -2.81 0.51
C ALA A 108 17.76 -4.26 0.86
N GLY A 109 17.94 -4.66 2.12
CA GLY A 109 17.52 -5.98 2.60
C GLY A 109 16.00 -6.20 2.52
N LEU A 110 15.21 -5.20 2.92
CA LEU A 110 13.75 -5.23 2.83
C LEU A 110 13.25 -5.23 1.39
N GLU A 111 13.85 -4.43 0.51
CA GLU A 111 13.56 -4.44 -0.93
C GLU A 111 13.73 -5.84 -1.50
N CYS A 112 14.89 -6.48 -1.28
CA CYS A 112 15.15 -7.85 -1.73
C CYS A 112 14.13 -8.86 -1.18
N LEU A 113 13.80 -8.77 0.11
CA LEU A 113 12.84 -9.66 0.76
C LEU A 113 11.43 -9.49 0.18
N LEU A 114 10.97 -8.26 0.01
CA LEU A 114 9.65 -7.94 -0.53
C LEU A 114 9.53 -8.39 -1.99
N PHE A 115 10.56 -8.15 -2.82
CA PHE A 115 10.55 -8.62 -4.21
C PHE A 115 10.48 -10.14 -4.31
N THR A 116 11.17 -10.86 -3.43
CA THR A 116 11.11 -12.32 -3.41
C THR A 116 9.71 -12.81 -3.02
N ARG A 117 9.03 -12.14 -2.09
CA ARG A 117 7.67 -12.50 -1.64
C ARG A 117 6.62 -12.21 -2.69
N LEU A 118 6.66 -11.03 -3.31
CA LEU A 118 5.66 -10.58 -4.29
C LEU A 118 5.69 -11.41 -5.57
N ARG A 119 6.89 -11.82 -6.04
CA ARG A 119 7.03 -12.70 -7.22
C ARG A 119 6.50 -14.12 -6.97
N LYS A 120 6.58 -14.62 -5.73
CA LYS A 120 6.07 -15.96 -5.38
C LYS A 120 4.54 -16.03 -5.32
N GLY A 121 3.84 -14.92 -5.07
CA GLY A 121 2.37 -14.86 -5.04
C GLY A 121 1.71 -14.95 -6.42
N HIS A 122 2.38 -14.44 -7.46
CA HIS A 122 1.86 -14.36 -8.83
C HIS A 122 2.02 -15.66 -9.66
N GLY A 123 2.57 -16.73 -9.08
CA GLY A 123 3.02 -17.92 -9.81
C GLY A 123 2.23 -19.21 -9.59
N ALA A 124 1.08 -19.20 -8.90
CA ALA A 124 0.34 -20.42 -8.56
C ALA A 124 -1.01 -20.54 -9.30
N GLY A 125 -1.04 -20.19 -10.59
CA GLY A 125 -2.26 -20.23 -11.42
C GLY A 125 -2.05 -20.65 -12.86
N VAL A 126 -0.97 -21.36 -13.18
CA VAL A 126 -0.81 -22.02 -14.47
C VAL A 126 -0.66 -23.51 -14.23
N GLU A 127 -1.75 -24.26 -14.38
CA GLU A 127 -1.73 -25.68 -14.69
C GLU A 127 -2.63 -25.94 -15.93
N PRO A 128 -2.34 -27.01 -16.69
CA PRO A 128 -2.33 -27.05 -18.15
C PRO A 128 -3.68 -27.04 -18.86
#